data_AF-A0A538U7Q6-F1
#
_entry.id   AF-A0A538U7Q6-F1
#
_cell.length_a   1.000
_cell.length_b   1.000
_cell.length_c   1.000
_cell.angle_alpha   90.00
_cell.angle_beta   90.00
_cell.angle_gamma   90.00
#
_symmetry.space_group_name_H-M   'P 1'
#
loop_
_entity.id
_entity.type
_entity.pdbx_description
1 polymer ?
#
loop_
_entity_poly.entity_id
_entity_poly.type
_entity_poly.pdbx_seq_one_letter_code
_entity_poly.pdbx_strand_id
1 'polypeptide(L)' 'MIVTALLFGAAHYPGQGLTGAEQAMFTGLVFGAIFAATGELAFLMVAHAAFDLTAVAIIYWNLEAQVAHWVFK' A
#
# COMPACT_ATOMS: atom_id res chain seq x y z
N MET A 1 15.15 7.02 1.58
CA MET A 1 13.98 6.16 1.83
C MET A 1 13.06 6.70 2.93
N ILE A 2 13.56 7.13 4.10
CA ILE A 2 12.67 7.59 5.20
C ILE A 2 11.92 8.86 4.82
N VAL A 3 12.62 9.90 4.36
CA VAL A 3 11.99 11.15 3.92
C VAL A 3 10.98 10.90 2.78
N THR A 4 11.36 10.10 1.80
CA THR A 4 10.48 9.76 0.67
C THR A 4 9.25 8.97 1.10
N ALA A 5 9.37 8.07 2.09
CA ALA A 5 8.24 7.34 2.65
C ALA A 5 7.32 8.23 3.49
N LEU A 6 7.87 9.16 4.27
CA LEU A 6 7.09 10.17 5.00
C LEU A 6 6.31 11.07 4.05
N LEU A 7 6.95 11.53 2.96
CA LEU A 7 6.28 12.32 1.93
C LEU A 7 5.19 11.51 1.22
N PHE A 8 5.46 10.24 0.92
CA PHE A 8 4.47 9.35 0.30
C PHE A 8 3.26 9.15 1.21
N GLY A 9 3.47 8.85 2.51
CA GLY A 9 2.37 8.77 3.49
C GLY A 9 1.59 10.09 3.62
N ALA A 10 2.29 11.22 3.73
CA ALA A 10 1.66 12.55 3.81
C ALA A 10 0.80 12.86 2.57
N ALA A 11 1.24 12.46 1.38
CA ALA A 11 0.47 12.66 0.14
C ALA A 11 -0.83 11.85 0.10
N HIS A 12 -0.91 10.73 0.82
CA HIS A 12 -2.10 9.87 0.85
C HIS A 12 -3.14 10.30 1.91
N TYR A 13 -2.73 11.10 2.90
CA TYR A 13 -3.60 11.54 3.98
C TYR A 13 -4.91 12.20 3.51
N PRO A 14 -4.92 13.15 2.54
CA PRO A 14 -6.16 13.83 2.16
C PRO A 14 -7.23 12.91 1.56
N GLY A 15 -6.83 11.84 0.88
CA GLY A 15 -7.74 10.92 0.18
C GLY A 15 -8.07 9.64 0.96
N GLN A 16 -7.23 9.26 1.93
CA GLN A 16 -7.31 7.96 2.59
C GLN A 16 -7.32 8.05 4.13
N GLY A 17 -7.23 9.25 4.69
CA GLY A 17 -7.21 9.48 6.13
C GLY A 17 -5.92 8.98 6.80
N LEU A 18 -5.94 8.93 8.14
CA LEU A 18 -4.77 8.58 8.94
C LEU A 18 -4.29 7.14 8.67
N THR A 19 -5.22 6.18 8.66
CA THR A 19 -4.90 4.76 8.46
C THR A 19 -4.30 4.50 7.07
N GLY A 20 -4.83 5.16 6.04
CA GLY A 20 -4.26 5.10 4.69
C GLY A 20 -2.87 5.75 4.61
N ALA A 21 -2.67 6.89 5.26
CA ALA A 21 -1.37 7.55 5.33
C ALA A 21 -0.30 6.68 6.02
N GLU A 22 -0.66 6.01 7.13
CA GLU A 22 0.21 5.05 7.83
C GLU A 22 0.58 3.88 6.93
N GLN A 23 -0.40 3.24 6.29
CA GLN A 23 -0.19 2.13 5.38
C GLN A 23 0.69 2.55 4.18
N ALA A 24 0.45 3.72 3.60
CA ALA A 24 1.26 4.28 2.52
C ALA A 24 2.71 4.51 2.96
N MET A 25 2.94 5.06 4.16
CA MET A 25 4.29 5.23 4.70
C MET A 25 5.04 3.89 4.81
N PHE A 26 4.42 2.86 5.40
CA PHE A 26 5.04 1.54 5.50
C PHE A 26 5.28 0.91 4.12
N THR A 27 4.34 1.04 3.20
CA THR A 27 4.49 0.58 1.80
C THR A 27 5.70 1.25 1.14
N GLY A 28 5.83 2.57 1.28
CA GLY A 28 6.95 3.35 0.76
C GLY A 28 8.30 2.97 1.40
N LEU A 29 8.33 2.64 2.69
CA LEU A 29 9.53 2.12 3.36
C LEU A 29 9.94 0.76 2.79
N VAL A 30 9.00 -0.19 2.67
CA VAL A 30 9.27 -1.53 2.17
C VAL A 30 9.71 -1.49 0.70
N PHE A 31 8.95 -0.81 -0.15
CA PHE A 31 9.26 -0.72 -1.58
C PHE A 31 10.56 0.04 -1.82
N GLY A 32 10.76 1.14 -1.10
CA GLY A 32 12.00 1.91 -1.16
C GLY A 32 13.22 1.11 -0.71
N ALA A 33 13.09 0.26 0.32
CA ALA A 33 14.16 -0.62 0.79
C ALA A 33 14.49 -1.72 -0.23
N ILE A 34 13.46 -2.36 -0.80
CA ILE A 34 13.63 -3.37 -1.86
C ILE A 34 14.32 -2.74 -3.07
N PHE A 35 13.86 -1.57 -3.53
CA PHE A 35 14.49 -0.85 -4.63
C PHE A 35 15.94 -0.49 -4.31
N ALA A 36 16.22 0.05 -3.12
CA ALA A 36 17.57 0.41 -2.71
C ALA A 36 18.52 -0.81 -2.68
N ALA A 37 18.01 -2.00 -2.33
CA ALA A 37 18.80 -3.22 -2.29
C ALA A 37 18.99 -3.89 -3.67
N THR A 38 17.99 -3.78 -4.55
CA THR A 38 17.94 -4.57 -5.81
C THR A 38 18.14 -3.74 -7.07
N GLY A 39 17.85 -2.44 -7.03
CA GLY A 39 17.76 -1.57 -8.20
C GLY A 39 16.60 -1.89 -9.15
N GLU A 40 15.69 -2.80 -8.77
CA GLU A 40 14.63 -3.30 -9.65
C GLU A 40 13.30 -2.58 -9.38
N LEU A 41 12.73 -1.98 -10.43
CA LEU A 41 11.48 -1.22 -10.36
C LEU A 41 10.26 -1.98 -10.90
N ALA A 42 10.41 -2.81 -11.94
CA ALA A 42 9.30 -3.51 -12.57
C ALA A 42 8.49 -4.39 -11.59
N PHE A 43 9.18 -5.15 -10.73
CA PHE A 43 8.56 -5.96 -9.69
C PHE A 43 7.72 -5.11 -8.74
N LEU A 44 8.26 -3.96 -8.32
CA LEU A 44 7.55 -3.05 -7.42
C LEU A 44 6.32 -2.42 -8.08
N MET A 45 6.39 -2.08 -9.36
CA MET A 45 5.24 -1.56 -10.10
C MET A 45 4.15 -2.61 -10.27
N VAL A 46 4.52 -3.87 -10.50
CA VAL A 46 3.55 -4.97 -10.55
C VAL A 46 2.90 -5.19 -9.18
N ALA A 47 3.69 -5.19 -8.10
CA ALA A 47 3.18 -5.32 -6.74
C ALA A 47 2.21 -4.17 -6.37
N HIS A 48 2.55 -2.94 -6.76
CA HIS A 48 1.69 -1.77 -6.58
C HIS A 48 0.36 -1.92 -7.33
N ALA A 49 0.41 -2.25 -8.63
CA ALA A 49 -0.80 -2.44 -9.42
C ALA A 49 -1.69 -3.56 -8.88
N ALA A 50 -1.09 -4.67 -8.41
CA ALA A 50 -1.83 -5.76 -7.79
C ALA A 50 -2.53 -5.31 -6.49
N PHE A 51 -1.86 -4.52 -5.66
CA PHE A 51 -2.44 -3.94 -4.45
C PHE A 51 -3.66 -3.06 -4.78
N ASP A 52 -3.52 -2.14 -5.73
CA ASP A 52 -4.59 -1.23 -6.14
C ASP A 52 -5.79 -1.98 -6.72
N LEU A 53 -5.56 -2.96 -7.60
CA LEU A 53 -6.63 -3.80 -8.15
C LEU A 53 -7.34 -4.61 -7.06
N THR A 54 -6.61 -5.09 -6.06
CA THR A 54 -7.20 -5.80 -4.92
C THR A 54 -8.06 -4.85 -4.09
N ALA A 55 -7.60 -3.63 -3.83
CA ALA A 55 -8.39 -2.62 -3.12
C ALA A 55 -9.69 -2.30 -3.87
N VAL A 56 -9.60 -2.09 -5.20
CA VAL A 56 -10.78 -1.90 -6.06
C VAL A 56 -11.72 -3.10 -5.98
N ALA A 57 -11.22 -4.32 -6.08
CA ALA A 57 -12.03 -5.52 -5.96
C ALA A 57 -12.75 -5.62 -4.60
N ILE A 58 -12.05 -5.35 -3.50
CA ILE A 58 -12.64 -5.38 -2.15
C ILE A 58 -13.77 -4.36 -2.03
N ILE A 59 -13.56 -3.12 -2.50
CA ILE A 59 -14.54 -2.04 -2.42
C ILE A 59 -15.75 -2.35 -3.32
N TYR A 60 -15.53 -2.63 -4.60
CA TYR A 60 -16.61 -2.73 -5.59
C TYR A 60 -17.36 -4.06 -5.55
N TRP A 61 -16.74 -5.14 -5.04
CA TRP A 61 -17.44 -6.40 -4.80
C TRP A 61 -17.88 -6.59 -3.35
N ASN A 62 -17.74 -5.57 -2.50
CA ASN A 62 -18.16 -5.58 -1.10
C ASN A 62 -17.60 -6.77 -0.30
N LEU A 63 -16.30 -7.06 -0.48
CA LEU A 63 -15.65 -8.24 0.11
C LEU A 63 -15.03 -7.97 1.49
N GLU A 64 -15.09 -6.74 1.99
CA GLU A 64 -14.38 -6.32 3.21
C GLU A 64 -14.65 -7.23 4.40
N ALA A 65 -15.92 -7.48 4.73
CA ALA A 65 -16.27 -8.37 5.83
C ALA A 65 -15.79 -9.81 5.60
N GLN A 66 -15.90 -10.33 4.37
CA GLN A 66 -15.47 -11.70 4.08
C GLN A 66 -13.95 -11.85 4.26
N VAL A 67 -13.17 -10.88 3.78
CA VAL A 67 -11.71 -10.86 3.93
C VAL A 67 -11.31 -10.65 5.39
N ALA A 68 -12.01 -9.78 6.12
CA ALA A 68 -11.75 -9.54 7.54
C ALA A 68 -11.84 -10.84 8.36
N HIS A 69 -12.84 -11.69 8.09
CA HIS A 69 -13.01 -12.98 8.79
C HIS A 69 -11.91 -14.02 8.51
N TRP A 70 -11.07 -13.82 7.49
CA TRP A 70 -9.90 -14.67 7.27
C TRP A 70 -8.77 -14.39 8.25
N VAL A 71 -8.70 -13.14 8.76
CA VAL A 71 -7.63 -12.67 9.64
C VAL A 71 -8.13 -12.57 11.09
N PHE A 72 -9.32 -12.03 11.27
CA PHE A 72 -9.96 -11.80 12.56
C PHE A 72 -11.13 -12.77 12.71
N LYS A 73 -11.06 -13.69 13.67
CA LYS A 73 -12.16 -14.60 14.00
C LYS A 73 -13.18 -13.96 14.94
#